data_AF-A0A2D5MKW6-F1
#
_entry.id   AF-A0A2D5MKW6-F1
#
_cell.length_a   1.000
_cell.length_b   1.000
_cell.length_c   1.000
_cell.angle_alpha   90.00
_cell.angle_beta   90.00
_cell.angle_gamma   90.00
#
_symmetry.space_group_name_H-M   'P 1'
#
loop_
_entity.id
_entity.type
_entity.pdbx_description
1 polymer ?
#
loop_
_entity_poly.entity_id
_entity_poly.type
_entity_poly.pdbx_seq_one_letter_code
_entity_poly.pdbx_strand_id
1 'polypeptide(L)'
;MSQVKGGQLDLSGINISKFATTRKPRPNVKQKFVIAGPEVVQEAKSCGFSKILFSVLSLCAILFLIFGFLNSSSSSSTYVENNSFKHLTTNLRKIIRMKCVHDSTTHCTTAYEGGEYVVNIKKCVVFDFNGIPFTDVFMDRQNNWHVPPSTDMTLVVNRACKDITATYDTEVKYLENYARKNSVGNLIKKIVWIPTKNCYTEFNLNIGKQSILQGTPANMITQKTFNNVVAFEYEVTGKVEGGISVSGKGCDVPIQIYSEKY
;
A
#
# COMPACT_ATOMS: atom_id res chain seq x y z
N MET A 1 10.56 -50.13 -16.44
CA MET A 1 10.32 -48.78 -17.02
C MET A 1 8.87 -48.71 -17.45
N SER A 2 8.04 -47.92 -16.76
CA SER A 2 6.63 -47.72 -17.11
C SER A 2 6.46 -46.25 -17.50
N GLN A 3 6.07 -45.99 -18.75
CA GLN A 3 5.77 -44.64 -19.22
C GLN A 3 4.30 -44.31 -18.94
N VAL A 4 4.07 -43.27 -18.15
CA VAL A 4 2.74 -42.67 -17.95
C VAL A 4 2.48 -41.70 -19.10
N LYS A 5 1.49 -42.01 -19.95
CA LYS A 5 0.97 -41.08 -20.96
C LYS A 5 0.10 -40.03 -20.27
N GLY A 6 0.41 -38.75 -20.49
CA GLY A 6 -0.38 -37.62 -20.00
C GLY A 6 -1.76 -37.58 -20.65
N GLY A 7 -2.80 -37.41 -19.84
CA GLY A 7 -4.16 -37.18 -20.30
C GLY A 7 -4.31 -35.76 -20.83
N GLN A 8 -4.65 -35.62 -22.10
CA GLN A 8 -5.01 -34.36 -22.73
C GLN A 8 -6.51 -34.12 -22.48
N LEU A 9 -6.86 -32.94 -21.95
CA LEU A 9 -8.24 -32.59 -21.64
C LEU A 9 -9.01 -32.31 -22.94
N ASP A 10 -10.02 -33.12 -23.26
CA ASP A 10 -10.88 -32.96 -24.43
C ASP A 10 -12.01 -31.97 -24.12
N LEU A 11 -12.06 -30.87 -24.87
CA LEU A 11 -13.05 -29.79 -24.75
C LEU A 11 -13.99 -29.70 -25.97
N SER A 12 -13.99 -30.73 -26.82
CA SER A 12 -14.77 -30.74 -28.09
C SER A 12 -16.30 -30.71 -27.91
N GLY A 13 -16.80 -30.80 -26.67
CA GLY A 13 -18.24 -30.73 -26.36
C GLY A 13 -18.76 -29.39 -25.82
N ILE A 14 -17.91 -28.38 -25.57
CA ILE A 14 -18.35 -27.12 -24.96
C ILE A 14 -18.76 -26.12 -26.05
N ASN A 15 -20.06 -25.95 -26.24
CA ASN A 15 -20.61 -24.94 -27.14
C ASN A 15 -20.64 -23.55 -26.47
N ILE A 16 -19.56 -22.79 -26.68
CA ILE A 16 -19.30 -21.46 -26.07
C ILE A 16 -20.33 -20.40 -26.54
N SER A 17 -21.06 -20.65 -27.63
CA SER A 17 -22.06 -19.72 -28.17
C SER A 17 -23.28 -19.50 -27.26
N LYS A 18 -23.54 -20.39 -26.28
CA LYS A 18 -24.62 -20.21 -25.29
C LYS A 18 -24.33 -19.19 -24.19
N PHE A 19 -23.08 -18.75 -24.04
CA PHE A 19 -22.71 -17.73 -23.03
C PHE A 19 -22.70 -16.30 -23.60
N ALA A 20 -22.86 -16.16 -24.92
CA ALA A 20 -22.92 -14.88 -25.59
C ALA A 20 -24.37 -14.57 -26.00
N THR A 21 -25.25 -14.21 -25.06
CA THR A 21 -26.45 -13.46 -25.43
C THR A 21 -27.09 -12.69 -24.26
N THR A 22 -27.32 -11.41 -24.54
CA THR A 22 -28.37 -10.50 -23.99
C THR A 22 -28.32 -10.05 -22.53
N ARG A 23 -27.40 -9.14 -22.19
CA ARG A 23 -27.69 -8.10 -21.18
C ARG A 23 -28.49 -6.98 -21.85
N LYS A 24 -29.80 -6.92 -21.59
CA LYS A 24 -30.64 -5.75 -21.91
C LYS A 24 -30.16 -4.53 -21.10
N PRO A 25 -30.03 -3.34 -21.70
CA PRO A 25 -29.82 -2.12 -20.93
C PRO A 25 -31.08 -1.81 -20.10
N ARG A 26 -30.92 -1.57 -18.79
CA ARG A 26 -32.00 -1.04 -17.94
C ARG A 26 -32.18 0.45 -18.26
N PRO A 27 -33.38 0.92 -18.63
CA PRO A 27 -33.62 2.34 -18.83
C PRO A 27 -33.85 3.03 -17.48
N ASN A 28 -33.28 4.24 -17.35
CA ASN A 28 -33.65 5.29 -16.39
C ASN A 28 -33.72 4.91 -14.90
N VAL A 29 -32.56 4.89 -14.23
CA VAL A 29 -32.51 5.20 -12.79
C VAL A 29 -32.18 6.68 -12.64
N LYS A 30 -33.21 7.53 -12.47
CA LYS A 30 -33.03 8.90 -11.97
C LYS A 30 -32.71 8.79 -10.47
N GLN A 31 -31.43 8.73 -10.11
CA GLN A 31 -31.02 8.88 -8.71
C GLN A 31 -31.19 10.36 -8.31
N LYS A 32 -32.20 10.61 -7.47
CA LYS A 32 -32.46 11.91 -6.85
C LYS A 32 -31.49 12.06 -5.68
N PHE A 33 -30.50 12.94 -5.81
CA PHE A 33 -29.64 13.33 -4.69
C PHE A 33 -30.46 14.15 -3.70
N VAL A 34 -30.61 13.65 -2.48
CA VAL A 34 -31.10 14.43 -1.34
C VAL A 34 -29.86 15.07 -0.70
N ILE A 35 -29.74 16.39 -0.82
CA ILE A 35 -28.77 17.18 -0.06
C ILE A 35 -29.35 17.29 1.34
N ALA A 36 -28.72 16.64 2.32
CA ALA A 36 -29.00 16.87 3.73
C ALA A 36 -28.66 18.34 4.06
N GLY A 37 -29.63 19.07 4.59
CA GLY A 37 -29.43 20.43 5.08
C GLY A 37 -28.49 20.45 6.30
N PRO A 38 -27.85 21.59 6.58
CA PRO A 38 -26.93 21.69 7.70
C PRO A 38 -27.67 21.56 9.03
N GLU A 39 -27.19 20.60 9.82
CA GLU A 39 -27.55 20.38 11.20
C GLU A 39 -27.04 21.53 12.07
N VAL A 40 -27.88 21.96 13.00
CA VAL A 40 -27.67 23.06 13.94
C VAL A 40 -26.52 22.70 14.88
N VAL A 41 -25.40 23.42 14.77
CA VAL A 41 -24.28 23.31 15.72
C VAL A 41 -24.56 24.17 16.94
N GLN A 42 -24.54 23.52 18.09
CA GLN A 42 -24.72 24.07 19.43
C GLN A 42 -23.69 25.13 19.79
N GLU A 43 -24.12 26.07 20.64
CA GLU A 43 -23.36 27.16 21.24
C GLU A 43 -22.07 26.68 21.93
N ALA A 44 -20.92 27.15 21.44
CA ALA A 44 -19.68 27.15 22.20
C ALA A 44 -19.61 28.45 23.02
N LYS A 45 -19.54 28.29 24.35
CA LYS A 45 -19.31 29.37 25.31
C LYS A 45 -18.03 30.14 24.99
N SER A 46 -18.18 31.44 24.82
CA SER A 46 -17.09 32.41 24.64
C SER A 46 -16.27 32.55 25.92
N CYS A 47 -15.00 32.14 25.87
CA CYS A 47 -13.97 32.59 26.81
C CYS A 47 -13.48 33.97 26.33
N GLY A 48 -13.61 34.97 27.20
CA GLY A 48 -13.16 36.33 26.96
C GLY A 48 -11.64 36.41 26.83
N PHE A 49 -11.16 36.49 25.58
CA PHE A 49 -9.78 36.87 25.29
C PHE A 49 -9.70 38.39 25.07
N SER A 50 -8.77 38.97 25.83
CA SER A 50 -8.47 40.39 25.97
C SER A 50 -8.35 41.14 24.64
N LYS A 51 -9.06 42.28 24.55
CA LYS A 51 -9.07 43.23 23.42
C LYS A 51 -7.70 43.85 23.08
N ILE A 52 -6.65 43.53 23.84
CA ILE A 52 -5.30 44.09 23.67
C ILE A 52 -4.48 43.29 22.63
N LEU A 53 -4.79 42.01 22.39
CA LEU A 53 -4.00 41.20 21.43
C LEU A 53 -4.30 41.51 19.95
N PHE A 54 -5.51 41.97 19.63
CA PHE A 54 -5.91 42.25 18.25
C PHE A 54 -5.34 43.56 17.69
N SER A 55 -5.04 44.56 18.54
CA SER A 55 -4.47 45.82 18.06
C SER A 55 -2.99 45.69 17.68
N VAL A 56 -2.24 44.80 18.35
CA VAL A 56 -0.80 44.59 18.06
C VAL A 56 -0.61 43.82 16.75
N LEU A 57 -1.43 42.80 16.48
CA LEU A 57 -1.36 42.03 15.23
C LEU A 57 -1.78 42.86 13.99
N SER A 58 -2.71 43.79 14.16
CA SER A 58 -3.13 44.69 13.07
C SER A 58 -2.04 45.70 12.69
N LEU A 59 -1.26 46.20 13.66
CA LEU A 59 -0.16 47.13 13.38
C LEU A 59 1.00 46.44 12.64
N CYS A 60 1.30 45.18 12.97
CA CYS A 60 2.34 44.40 12.29
C CYS A 60 1.97 44.10 10.82
N ALA A 61 0.71 43.81 10.52
CA ALA A 61 0.26 43.56 9.14
C ALA A 61 0.42 44.79 8.23
N ILE A 62 0.20 46.00 8.77
CA ILE A 62 0.37 47.25 8.03
C ILE A 62 1.85 47.54 7.74
N LEU A 63 2.76 47.23 8.68
CA LEU A 63 4.20 47.37 8.48
C LEU A 63 4.76 46.40 7.42
N PHE A 64 4.24 45.17 7.34
CA PHE A 64 4.63 44.21 6.29
C PHE A 64 4.16 44.62 4.90
N LEU A 65 2.98 45.26 4.77
CA LEU A 65 2.51 45.77 3.49
C LEU A 65 3.33 46.96 3.01
N ILE A 66 3.81 47.83 3.89
CA ILE A 66 4.63 49.00 3.50
C ILE A 66 6.03 48.57 3.05
N PHE A 67 6.64 47.56 3.68
CA PHE A 67 7.96 47.05 3.26
C PHE A 67 7.92 46.15 2.01
N GLY A 68 6.78 45.55 1.67
CA GLY A 68 6.65 44.66 0.52
C GLY A 68 6.65 45.35 -0.85
N PHE A 69 6.44 46.67 -0.92
CA PHE A 69 6.33 47.40 -2.19
C PHE A 69 7.65 47.94 -2.77
N LEU A 70 8.79 47.80 -2.07
CA LEU A 70 10.08 48.35 -2.53
C LEU A 70 10.99 47.35 -3.24
N ASN A 71 10.60 46.08 -3.42
CA ASN A 71 11.42 45.05 -4.09
C ASN A 71 10.67 44.31 -5.21
N SER A 72 9.84 45.01 -5.99
CA SER A 72 9.29 44.44 -7.22
C SER A 72 10.22 44.75 -8.41
N SER A 73 11.33 44.02 -8.51
CA SER A 73 12.12 43.97 -9.75
C SER A 73 11.32 43.24 -10.82
N SER A 74 10.73 44.02 -11.71
CA SER A 74 10.08 43.59 -12.94
C SER A 74 11.06 42.78 -13.80
N SER A 75 10.87 41.46 -13.83
CA SER A 75 11.49 40.59 -14.82
C SER A 75 10.60 40.58 -16.07
N SER A 76 11.06 41.28 -17.11
CA SER A 76 10.43 41.34 -18.43
C SER A 76 10.33 39.94 -19.03
N SER A 77 9.10 39.50 -19.31
CA SER A 77 8.81 38.32 -20.11
C SER A 77 9.10 38.64 -21.59
N THR A 78 10.23 38.16 -22.10
CA THR A 78 10.46 38.06 -23.54
C THR A 78 9.66 36.88 -24.10
N TYR A 79 8.63 37.20 -24.88
CA TYR A 79 8.01 36.26 -25.79
C TYR A 79 9.04 35.84 -26.85
N VAL A 80 9.47 34.58 -26.80
CA VAL A 80 10.14 33.91 -27.93
C VAL A 80 9.14 32.92 -28.50
N GLU A 81 8.37 33.41 -29.47
CA GLU A 81 7.68 32.58 -30.43
C GLU A 81 8.74 32.14 -31.46
N ASN A 82 9.16 30.87 -31.42
CA ASN A 82 9.72 30.19 -32.59
C ASN A 82 9.78 28.67 -32.37
N ASN A 83 8.80 28.00 -33.01
CA ASN A 83 8.98 26.79 -33.82
C ASN A 83 10.00 25.76 -33.35
N SER A 84 9.58 24.91 -32.42
CA SER A 84 9.89 23.49 -32.49
C SER A 84 8.90 22.72 -31.63
N PHE A 85 7.75 22.35 -32.20
CA PHE A 85 6.91 21.29 -31.62
C PHE A 85 7.62 19.95 -31.86
N LYS A 86 8.81 19.80 -31.26
CA LYS A 86 9.38 18.49 -30.98
C LYS A 86 8.34 17.81 -30.11
N HIS A 87 7.83 16.70 -30.62
CA HIS A 87 6.92 15.80 -29.94
C HIS A 87 7.63 15.27 -28.68
N LEU A 88 7.65 16.08 -27.61
CA LEU A 88 7.98 15.66 -26.27
C LEU A 88 6.82 14.76 -25.86
N THR A 89 6.92 13.48 -26.19
CA THR A 89 6.23 12.42 -25.46
C THR A 89 6.86 12.34 -24.07
N THR A 90 6.81 13.42 -23.29
CA THR A 90 6.95 13.34 -21.85
C THR A 90 5.72 12.59 -21.40
N ASN A 91 5.89 11.33 -20.99
CA ASN A 91 4.83 10.58 -20.35
C ASN A 91 4.37 11.40 -19.14
N LEU A 92 3.29 12.17 -19.31
CA LEU A 92 2.67 12.92 -18.24
C LEU A 92 2.38 11.92 -17.12
N ARG A 93 2.80 12.25 -15.90
CA ARG A 93 2.46 11.46 -14.71
C ARG A 93 0.93 11.33 -14.63
N LYS A 94 0.43 10.11 -14.55
CA LYS A 94 -1.00 9.81 -14.42
C LYS A 94 -1.23 9.13 -13.08
N ILE A 95 -2.30 9.56 -12.41
CA ILE A 95 -2.82 8.91 -11.21
C ILE A 95 -4.15 8.28 -11.61
N ILE A 96 -4.22 6.95 -11.57
CA ILE A 96 -5.29 6.17 -12.17
C ILE A 96 -5.98 5.36 -11.09
N ARG A 97 -7.27 5.62 -10.85
CA ARG A 97 -8.03 4.85 -9.86
C ARG A 97 -8.23 3.42 -10.35
N MET A 98 -7.84 2.45 -9.52
CA MET A 98 -7.96 1.04 -9.82
C MET A 98 -9.36 0.54 -9.44
N LYS A 99 -9.83 -0.49 -10.16
CA LYS A 99 -11.03 -1.23 -9.78
C LYS A 99 -10.61 -2.38 -8.88
N CYS A 100 -11.30 -2.54 -7.76
CA CYS A 100 -11.01 -3.59 -6.79
C CYS A 100 -12.18 -4.58 -6.67
N VAL A 101 -11.86 -5.85 -6.47
CA VAL A 101 -12.78 -6.94 -6.15
C VAL A 101 -12.42 -7.47 -4.76
N HIS A 102 -13.44 -7.76 -3.94
CA HIS A 102 -13.28 -8.12 -2.53
C HIS A 102 -13.95 -9.47 -2.26
N ASP A 103 -13.16 -10.54 -2.29
CA ASP A 103 -13.63 -11.89 -1.97
C ASP A 103 -13.06 -12.31 -0.60
N SER A 104 -12.20 -13.34 -0.55
CA SER A 104 -11.37 -13.67 0.62
C SER A 104 -10.13 -12.77 0.72
N THR A 105 -9.62 -12.36 -0.43
CA THR A 105 -8.53 -11.40 -0.67
C THR A 105 -9.07 -10.20 -1.45
N THR A 106 -8.33 -9.10 -1.44
CA THR A 106 -8.67 -7.96 -2.30
C THR A 106 -7.74 -7.91 -3.50
N HIS A 107 -8.30 -7.82 -4.69
CA HIS A 107 -7.56 -7.70 -5.94
C HIS A 107 -7.91 -6.39 -6.61
N CYS A 108 -6.93 -5.54 -6.88
CA CYS A 108 -7.10 -4.33 -7.67
C CYS A 108 -6.24 -4.44 -8.92
N THR A 109 -6.81 -4.23 -10.10
CA THR A 109 -6.07 -4.38 -11.37
C THR A 109 -5.91 -3.06 -12.09
N THR A 110 -4.82 -2.95 -12.85
CA THR A 110 -4.54 -1.85 -13.77
C THR A 110 -4.14 -2.40 -15.14
N ALA A 111 -4.29 -1.60 -16.19
CA ALA A 111 -3.83 -1.93 -17.55
C ALA A 111 -2.53 -1.20 -17.92
N TYR A 112 -1.89 -0.58 -16.92
CA TYR A 112 -0.69 0.24 -17.10
C TYR A 112 0.49 -0.45 -16.47
N GLU A 113 1.60 -0.49 -17.22
CA GLU A 113 2.90 -0.98 -16.77
C GLU A 113 3.81 0.18 -16.37
N GLY A 114 4.77 -0.09 -15.48
CA GLY A 114 5.72 0.92 -14.98
C GLY A 114 5.08 1.96 -14.05
N GLY A 115 5.44 1.93 -12.76
CA GLY A 115 4.85 2.83 -11.75
C GLY A 115 4.81 2.20 -10.37
N GLU A 116 3.88 2.63 -9.53
CA GLU A 116 3.61 2.07 -8.20
C GLU A 116 2.11 2.05 -7.88
N TYR A 117 1.70 1.19 -6.95
CA TYR A 117 0.37 1.25 -6.36
C TYR A 117 0.40 2.14 -5.12
N VAL A 118 -0.44 3.17 -5.11
CA VAL A 118 -0.67 4.03 -3.96
C VAL A 118 -1.99 3.62 -3.32
N VAL A 119 -1.93 3.11 -2.09
CA VAL A 119 -3.02 2.37 -1.47
C VAL A 119 -3.37 2.94 -0.12
N ASN A 120 -4.64 3.28 0.09
CA ASN A 120 -5.17 3.64 1.39
C ASN A 120 -6.09 2.52 1.89
N ILE A 121 -5.69 1.82 2.95
CA ILE A 121 -6.42 0.66 3.51
C ILE A 121 -7.37 1.04 4.65
N LYS A 122 -7.45 2.33 5.02
CA LYS A 122 -8.23 2.85 6.16
C LYS A 122 -8.08 1.97 7.41
N LYS A 123 -9.16 1.28 7.81
CA LYS A 123 -9.25 0.45 9.03
C LYS A 123 -9.05 -1.04 8.80
N CYS A 124 -8.72 -1.44 7.57
CA CYS A 124 -8.52 -2.86 7.27
C CYS A 124 -7.30 -3.43 7.99
N VAL A 125 -7.40 -4.70 8.36
CA VAL A 125 -6.28 -5.48 8.88
C VAL A 125 -5.59 -6.16 7.70
N VAL A 126 -4.41 -5.68 7.36
CA VAL A 126 -3.60 -6.15 6.23
C VAL A 126 -2.26 -6.66 6.76
N PHE A 127 -1.82 -7.82 6.27
CA PHE A 127 -0.49 -8.37 6.61
C PHE A 127 0.52 -8.09 5.50
N ASP A 128 0.09 -8.20 4.25
CA ASP A 128 0.94 -7.97 3.09
C ASP A 128 0.21 -7.40 1.89
N PHE A 129 1.01 -6.72 1.07
CA PHE A 129 0.66 -6.24 -0.27
C PHE A 129 1.55 -6.97 -1.27
N ASN A 130 0.97 -7.72 -2.21
CA ASN A 130 1.72 -8.52 -3.18
C ASN A 130 2.77 -9.45 -2.55
N GLY A 131 2.49 -9.98 -1.36
CA GLY A 131 3.43 -10.84 -0.65
C GLY A 131 4.60 -10.10 0.02
N ILE A 132 4.58 -8.76 0.06
CA ILE A 132 5.51 -7.92 0.84
C ILE A 132 4.83 -7.55 2.17
N PRO A 133 5.44 -7.84 3.34
CA PRO A 133 4.82 -7.52 4.62
C PRO A 133 4.70 -6.00 4.79
N PHE A 134 3.66 -5.55 5.49
CA PHE A 134 3.41 -4.12 5.71
C PHE A 134 4.61 -3.39 6.34
N THR A 135 5.47 -4.10 7.06
CA THR A 135 6.65 -3.55 7.71
C THR A 135 7.71 -2.97 6.77
N ASP A 136 7.69 -3.46 5.52
CA ASP A 136 8.66 -3.14 4.48
C ASP A 136 8.07 -2.25 3.39
N VAL A 137 6.76 -2.00 3.41
CA VAL A 137 6.10 -1.09 2.47
C VAL A 137 6.17 0.32 3.03
N PHE A 138 6.63 1.27 2.21
CA PHE A 138 6.68 2.67 2.61
C PHE A 138 5.26 3.23 2.79
N MET A 139 5.03 3.94 3.88
CA MET A 139 3.79 4.66 4.14
C MET A 139 4.09 6.16 4.23
N ASP A 140 3.38 6.95 3.44
CA ASP A 140 3.51 8.40 3.46
C ASP A 140 2.84 9.04 4.70
N ARG A 141 2.94 10.36 4.83
CA ARG A 141 2.36 11.11 5.96
C ARG A 141 0.82 11.15 5.93
N GLN A 142 0.22 10.75 4.82
CA GLN A 142 -1.22 10.71 4.57
C GLN A 142 -1.78 9.30 4.76
N ASN A 143 -0.97 8.35 5.24
CA ASN A 143 -1.31 6.93 5.41
C ASN A 143 -1.61 6.22 4.08
N ASN A 144 -0.97 6.65 2.99
CA ASN A 144 -0.95 5.91 1.74
C ASN A 144 0.29 5.02 1.69
N TRP A 145 0.06 3.75 1.39
CA TRP A 145 1.08 2.74 1.19
C TRP A 145 1.54 2.76 -0.26
N HIS A 146 2.86 2.82 -0.45
CA HIS A 146 3.52 2.82 -1.74
C HIS A 146 4.04 1.41 -2.03
N VAL A 147 3.24 0.63 -2.76
CA VAL A 147 3.50 -0.77 -3.06
C VAL A 147 4.14 -0.85 -4.45
N PRO A 148 5.26 -1.58 -4.61
CA PRO A 148 5.89 -1.75 -5.91
C PRO A 148 4.94 -2.45 -6.91
N PRO A 149 5.12 -2.19 -8.21
CA PRO A 149 4.28 -2.79 -9.24
C PRO A 149 4.48 -4.31 -9.28
N SER A 150 3.43 -5.05 -9.64
CA SER A 150 3.55 -6.49 -9.92
C SER A 150 3.65 -6.75 -11.41
N THR A 151 4.21 -7.90 -11.77
CA THR A 151 4.34 -8.35 -13.16
C THR A 151 3.01 -8.59 -13.85
N ASP A 152 1.98 -8.96 -13.08
CA ASP A 152 0.62 -9.22 -13.57
C ASP A 152 -0.30 -7.99 -13.44
N MET A 153 0.27 -6.81 -13.15
CA MET A 153 -0.44 -5.54 -13.00
C MET A 153 -1.59 -5.58 -11.97
N THR A 154 -1.46 -6.45 -10.97
CA THR A 154 -2.47 -6.69 -9.94
C THR A 154 -1.90 -6.41 -8.55
N LEU A 155 -2.55 -5.51 -7.83
CA LEU A 155 -2.39 -5.38 -6.39
C LEU A 155 -3.25 -6.44 -5.69
N VAL A 156 -2.61 -7.28 -4.90
CA VAL A 156 -3.21 -8.29 -4.05
C VAL A 156 -3.00 -7.90 -2.60
N VAL A 157 -4.10 -7.78 -1.86
CA VAL A 157 -4.08 -7.63 -0.41
C VAL A 157 -4.58 -8.93 0.19
N ASN A 158 -3.80 -9.48 1.11
CA ASN A 158 -3.99 -10.84 1.64
C ASN A 158 -5.30 -11.08 2.42
N ARG A 159 -6.11 -10.03 2.63
CA ARG A 159 -7.45 -10.08 3.22
C ARG A 159 -8.42 -9.18 2.47
N ALA A 160 -9.69 -9.53 2.55
CA ALA A 160 -10.78 -8.68 2.08
C ALA A 160 -10.76 -7.32 2.80
N CYS A 161 -10.72 -6.24 2.02
CA CYS A 161 -10.69 -4.87 2.49
C CYS A 161 -11.63 -4.03 1.62
N LYS A 162 -12.91 -3.96 2.04
CA LYS A 162 -13.97 -3.27 1.28
C LYS A 162 -13.77 -1.76 1.19
N ASP A 163 -13.05 -1.18 2.14
CA ASP A 163 -12.83 0.25 2.24
C ASP A 163 -11.53 0.74 1.60
N ILE A 164 -10.80 -0.16 0.94
CA ILE A 164 -9.55 0.17 0.24
C ILE A 164 -9.80 1.22 -0.85
N THR A 165 -8.86 2.14 -0.97
CA THR A 165 -8.74 2.98 -2.16
C THR A 165 -7.37 2.73 -2.76
N ALA A 166 -7.34 2.19 -3.98
CA ALA A 166 -6.11 1.94 -4.70
C ALA A 166 -6.04 2.82 -5.95
N THR A 167 -4.93 3.50 -6.12
CA THR A 167 -4.58 4.24 -7.33
C THR A 167 -3.24 3.72 -7.85
N TYR A 168 -3.08 3.77 -9.16
CA TYR A 168 -1.82 3.52 -9.82
C TYR A 168 -1.18 4.85 -10.19
N ASP A 169 0.04 5.08 -9.72
CA ASP A 169 0.86 6.22 -10.09
C ASP A 169 1.89 5.78 -11.11
N THR A 170 1.92 6.42 -12.28
CA THR A 170 2.90 6.07 -13.33
C THR A 170 4.31 6.60 -13.02
N GLU A 171 4.50 7.36 -11.94
CA GLU A 171 5.83 7.75 -11.47
C GLU A 171 6.50 6.55 -10.77
N VAL A 172 7.72 6.22 -11.19
CA VAL A 172 8.47 5.10 -10.60
C VAL A 172 9.18 5.58 -9.34
N LYS A 173 8.70 5.15 -8.18
CA LYS A 173 9.35 5.34 -6.87
C LYS A 173 9.24 4.06 -6.07
N TYR A 174 10.27 3.22 -6.06
CA TYR A 174 10.26 2.06 -5.16
C TYR A 174 11.65 1.80 -4.58
N LEU A 175 11.69 1.33 -3.34
CA LEU A 175 12.88 0.80 -2.69
C LEU A 175 13.27 -0.53 -3.37
N GLU A 176 14.56 -0.84 -3.48
CA GLU A 176 15.02 -2.01 -4.25
C GLU A 176 14.82 -3.35 -3.54
N ASN A 177 14.79 -3.37 -2.20
CA ASN A 177 14.85 -4.62 -1.44
C ASN A 177 13.74 -4.70 -0.38
N TYR A 178 12.99 -5.81 -0.42
CA TYR A 178 11.90 -6.09 0.51
C TYR A 178 11.93 -7.57 0.92
N ALA A 179 11.51 -7.86 2.15
CA ALA A 179 11.11 -9.20 2.51
C ALA A 179 9.86 -9.62 1.70
N ARG A 180 9.83 -10.85 1.19
CA ARG A 180 8.71 -11.40 0.41
C ARG A 180 8.43 -12.85 0.77
N LYS A 181 7.17 -13.30 0.62
CA LYS A 181 6.78 -14.72 0.86
C LYS A 181 7.60 -15.70 0.03
N ASN A 182 7.86 -15.37 -1.22
CA ASN A 182 8.58 -16.22 -2.18
C ASN A 182 9.88 -15.53 -2.63
N SER A 183 10.72 -15.16 -1.67
CA SER A 183 11.99 -14.48 -1.97
C SER A 183 12.97 -15.41 -2.68
N VAL A 184 13.57 -14.89 -3.75
CA VAL A 184 14.54 -15.58 -4.61
C VAL A 184 15.94 -15.39 -4.03
N GLY A 185 16.76 -16.44 -4.06
CA GLY A 185 18.10 -16.45 -3.48
C GLY A 185 18.26 -17.56 -2.44
N ASN A 186 19.51 -17.79 -2.04
CA ASN A 186 19.89 -18.84 -1.08
C ASN A 186 20.28 -18.26 0.29
N LEU A 187 20.95 -17.10 0.29
CA LEU A 187 21.41 -16.45 1.51
C LEU A 187 20.32 -15.55 2.07
N ILE A 188 19.96 -15.77 3.33
CA ILE A 188 18.93 -15.01 4.01
C ILE A 188 19.56 -13.80 4.68
N LYS A 189 18.99 -12.62 4.41
CA LYS A 189 19.39 -11.35 5.01
C LYS A 189 18.47 -10.97 6.17
N LYS A 190 17.15 -11.05 5.95
CA LYS A 190 16.13 -10.65 6.92
C LYS A 190 14.96 -11.62 6.90
N ILE A 191 14.37 -11.84 8.06
CA ILE A 191 13.15 -12.64 8.22
C ILE A 191 12.12 -11.79 8.92
N VAL A 192 10.90 -11.77 8.38
CA VAL A 192 9.74 -11.12 9.01
C VAL A 192 8.68 -12.18 9.22
N TRP A 193 8.05 -12.21 10.40
CA TRP A 193 6.89 -13.05 10.62
C TRP A 193 5.76 -12.31 11.32
N ILE A 194 4.53 -12.70 10.95
CA ILE A 194 3.30 -12.07 11.40
C ILE A 194 2.35 -13.19 11.87
N PRO A 195 2.08 -13.32 13.18
CA PRO A 195 1.04 -14.22 13.66
C PRO A 195 -0.34 -13.69 13.24
N THR A 196 -1.19 -14.57 12.72
CA THR A 196 -2.50 -14.17 12.15
C THR A 196 -3.54 -13.74 13.19
N LYS A 197 -3.28 -14.04 14.47
CA LYS A 197 -3.94 -13.53 15.68
C LYS A 197 -2.84 -13.26 16.72
N ASN A 198 -3.07 -12.34 17.66
CA ASN A 198 -2.15 -12.13 18.78
C ASN A 198 -2.17 -13.37 19.68
N CYS A 199 -1.28 -14.31 19.38
CA CYS A 199 -1.34 -15.66 19.92
C CYS A 199 -0.11 -16.01 20.79
N TYR A 200 0.88 -15.12 21.01
CA TYR A 200 2.13 -15.45 21.74
C TYR A 200 2.74 -14.42 22.68
N THR A 201 3.55 -14.97 23.60
CA THR A 201 4.66 -14.33 24.30
C THR A 201 6.05 -14.79 23.82
N GLU A 202 6.19 -15.96 23.17
CA GLU A 202 7.48 -16.58 22.80
C GLU A 202 7.45 -17.30 21.43
N PHE A 203 8.56 -17.20 20.69
CA PHE A 203 8.76 -17.85 19.39
C PHE A 203 10.07 -18.64 19.33
N ASN A 204 10.12 -19.63 18.43
CA ASN A 204 11.34 -20.30 17.98
C ASN A 204 11.53 -20.05 16.49
N LEU A 205 12.76 -19.74 16.07
CA LEU A 205 13.15 -19.55 14.68
C LEU A 205 14.22 -20.57 14.32
N ASN A 206 13.95 -21.38 13.32
CA ASN A 206 14.89 -22.34 12.76
C ASN A 206 15.19 -22.01 11.30
N ILE A 207 16.46 -22.10 10.90
CA ILE A 207 16.89 -22.01 9.51
C ILE A 207 17.61 -23.31 9.14
N GLY A 208 17.03 -24.07 8.22
CA GLY A 208 17.46 -25.42 7.90
C GLY A 208 17.37 -26.32 9.14
N LYS A 209 18.52 -26.79 9.64
CA LYS A 209 18.62 -27.61 10.86
C LYS A 209 19.12 -26.83 12.08
N GLN A 210 19.45 -25.54 11.91
CA GLN A 210 19.99 -24.70 12.97
C GLN A 210 18.87 -23.97 13.68
N SER A 211 18.90 -24.01 15.02
CA SER A 211 17.99 -23.23 15.85
C SER A 211 18.63 -21.88 16.13
N ILE A 212 18.02 -20.83 15.57
CA ILE A 212 18.53 -19.45 15.64
C ILE A 212 18.00 -18.76 16.89
N LEU A 213 16.70 -18.94 17.18
CA LEU A 213 16.04 -18.43 18.37
C LEU A 213 15.31 -19.57 19.09
N GLN A 214 15.48 -19.66 20.40
CA GLN A 214 14.74 -20.55 21.28
C GLN A 214 14.09 -19.76 22.41
N GLY A 215 12.76 -19.77 22.51
CA GLY A 215 12.02 -19.10 23.58
C GLY A 215 12.21 -17.59 23.59
N THR A 216 12.04 -16.97 22.41
CA THR A 216 12.48 -15.57 22.14
C THR A 216 12.16 -14.59 23.28
N PRO A 217 13.17 -13.90 23.86
CA PRO A 217 12.94 -12.84 24.83
C PRO A 217 12.50 -11.53 24.15
N ALA A 218 11.73 -10.71 24.88
CA ALA A 218 11.06 -9.51 24.38
C ALA A 218 11.97 -8.43 23.74
N ASN A 219 13.29 -8.50 23.95
CA ASN A 219 14.24 -7.41 23.65
C ASN A 219 15.06 -7.62 22.37
N MET A 220 14.91 -8.74 21.66
CA MET A 220 15.79 -9.12 20.54
C MET A 220 15.14 -9.06 19.15
N ILE A 221 13.87 -8.61 19.07
CA ILE A 221 13.15 -8.48 17.82
C ILE A 221 12.63 -7.04 17.70
N THR A 222 12.90 -6.40 16.57
CA THR A 222 12.17 -5.18 16.21
C THR A 222 10.72 -5.55 16.00
N GLN A 223 9.84 -4.98 16.82
CA GLN A 223 8.41 -5.14 16.70
C GLN A 223 7.82 -3.93 15.98
N LYS A 224 7.07 -4.19 14.91
CA LYS A 224 6.28 -3.17 14.24
C LYS A 224 4.81 -3.50 14.39
N THR A 225 4.03 -2.52 14.83
CA THR A 225 2.59 -2.70 15.06
C THR A 225 1.80 -1.80 14.13
N PHE A 226 0.79 -2.37 13.47
CA PHE A 226 -0.17 -1.61 12.66
C PHE A 226 -1.57 -2.24 12.78
N ASN A 227 -2.60 -1.43 13.07
CA ASN A 227 -3.99 -1.88 13.23
C ASN A 227 -4.13 -3.16 14.09
N ASN A 228 -3.48 -3.20 15.27
CA ASN A 228 -3.45 -4.32 16.21
C ASN A 228 -2.79 -5.61 15.70
N VAL A 229 -2.07 -5.55 14.58
CA VAL A 229 -1.20 -6.61 14.08
C VAL A 229 0.22 -6.30 14.50
N VAL A 230 0.87 -7.27 15.12
CA VAL A 230 2.30 -7.19 15.44
C VAL A 230 3.08 -8.01 14.43
N ALA A 231 4.12 -7.42 13.87
CA ALA A 231 5.12 -8.08 13.05
C ALA A 231 6.45 -8.11 13.79
N PHE A 232 7.17 -9.20 13.61
CA PHE A 232 8.47 -9.45 14.23
C PHE A 232 9.53 -9.51 13.13
N GLU A 233 10.61 -8.75 13.28
CA GLU A 233 11.73 -8.71 12.33
C GLU A 233 13.01 -9.26 12.97
N TYR A 234 13.69 -10.14 12.24
CA TYR A 234 15.01 -10.66 12.60
C TYR A 234 15.99 -10.43 11.45
N GLU A 235 17.03 -9.64 11.72
CA GLU A 235 18.16 -9.44 10.81
C GLU A 235 19.18 -10.56 11.01
N VAL A 236 19.53 -11.26 9.94
CA VAL A 236 20.46 -12.38 9.98
C VAL A 236 21.89 -11.85 9.96
N THR A 237 22.65 -12.15 11.01
CA THR A 237 24.09 -11.88 11.02
C THR A 237 24.85 -13.02 10.33
N GLY A 238 25.61 -12.72 9.29
CA GLY A 238 26.42 -13.69 8.55
C GLY A 238 25.73 -14.25 7.30
N LYS A 239 26.27 -15.35 6.77
CA LYS A 239 25.74 -16.02 5.57
C LYS A 239 25.03 -17.30 5.96
N VAL A 240 23.71 -17.23 6.15
CA VAL A 240 22.88 -18.38 6.53
C VAL A 240 21.97 -18.75 5.35
N GLU A 241 21.84 -20.04 5.09
CA GLU A 241 20.97 -20.61 4.07
C GLU A 241 20.11 -21.74 4.63
N GLY A 242 18.96 -21.98 4.01
CA GLY A 242 18.06 -23.07 4.36
C GLY A 242 16.59 -22.68 4.39
N GLY A 243 15.73 -23.66 4.67
CA GLY A 243 14.30 -23.44 4.87
C GLY A 243 14.04 -22.70 6.18
N ILE A 244 13.16 -21.69 6.16
CA ILE A 244 12.78 -20.93 7.35
C ILE A 244 11.56 -21.58 7.99
N SER A 245 11.62 -21.80 9.30
CA SER A 245 10.47 -22.25 10.08
C SER A 245 10.37 -21.43 11.37
N VAL A 246 9.17 -20.92 11.62
CA VAL A 246 8.85 -20.19 12.85
C VAL A 246 7.72 -20.94 13.56
N SER A 247 7.91 -21.23 14.84
CA SER A 247 6.87 -21.81 15.70
C SER A 247 6.68 -20.95 16.95
N GLY A 248 5.45 -20.90 17.44
CA GLY A 248 5.08 -20.15 18.65
C GLY A 248 4.31 -21.04 19.62
N LYS A 249 4.50 -20.83 20.93
CA LYS A 249 3.88 -21.65 21.98
C LYS A 249 2.39 -21.37 22.15
N GLY A 250 1.54 -22.15 21.48
CA GLY A 250 0.08 -22.04 21.55
C GLY A 250 -0.58 -21.42 20.31
N CYS A 251 0.02 -21.54 19.10
CA CYS A 251 -0.66 -21.11 17.85
C CYS A 251 -1.19 -22.30 17.15
N ASP A 252 -2.49 -22.41 17.25
CA ASP A 252 -3.25 -23.28 16.38
C ASP A 252 -3.57 -22.57 15.05
N VAL A 253 -3.10 -21.32 14.86
CA VAL A 253 -3.30 -20.55 13.62
C VAL A 253 -1.99 -20.34 12.85
N PRO A 254 -2.06 -20.21 11.51
CA PRO A 254 -0.86 -20.03 10.68
C PRO A 254 -0.07 -18.76 11.05
N ILE A 255 1.26 -18.85 10.94
CA ILE A 255 2.20 -17.72 11.01
C ILE A 255 2.62 -17.38 9.58
N GLN A 256 2.44 -16.13 9.16
CA GLN A 256 2.94 -15.68 7.86
C GLN A 256 4.43 -15.41 7.98
N ILE A 257 5.23 -15.97 7.09
CA ILE A 257 6.69 -15.82 7.07
C ILE A 257 7.10 -15.17 5.75
N TYR A 258 7.97 -14.18 5.82
CA TYR A 258 8.53 -13.43 4.71
C TYR A 258 10.05 -13.39 4.88
N SER A 259 10.79 -13.33 3.78
CA SER A 259 12.25 -13.26 3.83
C SER A 259 12.81 -12.30 2.81
N GLU A 260 13.88 -11.60 3.15
CA GLU A 260 14.74 -10.87 2.22
C GLU A 260 16.00 -11.72 2.02
N LYS A 261 16.41 -11.89 0.77
CA LYS A 261 17.56 -12.72 0.41
C LYS A 261 18.51 -11.95 -0.48
N TYR A 262 19.80 -12.29 -0.42
CA TYR A 262 20.85 -11.78 -1.30
C TYR A 262 20.83 -12.46 -2.67
#